data_AF-A0A7C4VVN5-F1
#
_entry.id   AF-A0A7C4VVN5-F1
#
_cell.length_a   1.000
_cell.length_b   1.000
_cell.length_c   1.000
_cell.angle_alpha   90.00
_cell.angle_beta   90.00
_cell.angle_gamma   90.00
#
_symmetry.space_group_name_H-M   'P 1'
#
loop_
_entity.id
_entity.type
_entity.pdbx_description
1 polymer ?
#
loop_
_entity_poly.entity_id
_entity_poly.type
_entity_poly.pdbx_seq_one_letter_code
_entity_poly.pdbx_strand_id
1 'polypeptide(L)'
;MPALILVGQSITFTSSVSGGYPAYAYQWYFNGNSVSGANATSWTFTPTTAGIYYVYLKVTDAKGNTAQSDAARITVATVPVGGYSYPINKYTLLTPIATHIALIAILTAIFVTIKQKTRRKHR
;
A
#
# COMPACT_ATOMS: atom_id res chain seq x y z
N MET A 1 -13.74 -1.04 24.48
CA MET A 1 -12.58 -0.42 23.82
C MET A 1 -12.92 -0.19 22.35
N PRO A 2 -12.66 0.98 21.75
CA PRO A 2 -12.87 1.17 20.31
C PRO A 2 -11.92 0.27 19.52
N ALA A 3 -12.42 -0.39 18.47
CA ALA A 3 -11.57 -1.18 17.58
C ALA A 3 -10.80 -0.24 16.64
N LEU A 4 -9.47 -0.41 16.53
CA LEU A 4 -8.63 0.29 15.57
C LEU A 4 -8.23 -0.69 14.46
N ILE A 5 -8.62 -0.39 13.22
CA ILE A 5 -8.22 -1.16 12.03
C ILE A 5 -7.67 -0.23 10.95
N LEU A 6 -6.88 -0.76 10.03
CA LEU A 6 -6.38 0.00 8.89
C LEU A 6 -7.33 -0.14 7.69
N VAL A 7 -7.32 0.83 6.79
CA VAL A 7 -7.98 0.71 5.48
C VAL A 7 -7.54 -0.59 4.80
N GLY A 8 -8.51 -1.36 4.28
CA GLY A 8 -8.28 -2.66 3.64
C GLY A 8 -8.21 -3.86 4.59
N GLN A 9 -8.10 -3.67 5.91
CA GLN A 9 -8.20 -4.77 6.89
C GLN A 9 -9.65 -5.14 7.13
N SER A 10 -9.95 -6.43 7.29
CA SER A 10 -11.31 -6.89 7.54
C SER A 10 -11.56 -7.12 9.03
N ILE A 11 -12.76 -6.79 9.50
CA ILE A 11 -13.24 -7.11 10.84
C ILE A 11 -14.57 -7.86 10.75
N THR A 12 -14.72 -8.91 11.56
CA THR A 12 -15.95 -9.71 11.61
C THR A 12 -16.67 -9.46 12.92
N PHE A 13 -17.93 -9.03 12.82
CA PHE A 13 -18.86 -8.93 13.92
C PHE A 13 -19.64 -10.23 14.04
N THR A 14 -19.88 -10.68 15.28
CA THR A 14 -20.64 -11.89 15.58
C THR A 14 -21.76 -11.56 16.56
N SER A 15 -22.85 -12.31 16.47
CA SER A 15 -24.02 -12.18 17.31
C SER A 15 -24.04 -13.25 18.40
N SER A 16 -24.39 -12.86 19.61
CA SER A 16 -24.76 -13.76 20.71
C SER A 16 -26.12 -13.30 21.24
N VAL A 17 -27.19 -13.97 20.83
CA VAL A 17 -28.57 -13.65 21.21
C VAL A 17 -28.99 -14.55 22.36
N SER A 18 -29.69 -13.98 23.33
CA SER A 18 -30.32 -14.71 24.44
C SER A 18 -31.72 -14.16 24.74
N GLY A 19 -32.57 -15.00 25.34
CA GLY A 19 -33.97 -14.65 25.63
C GLY A 19 -34.88 -14.72 24.39
N GLY A 20 -36.12 -14.23 24.52
CA GLY A 20 -37.11 -14.21 23.44
C GLY A 20 -37.59 -15.61 23.02
N TYR A 21 -38.22 -15.66 21.83
CA TYR A 21 -38.72 -16.90 21.24
C TYR A 21 -37.99 -17.22 19.92
N PRO A 22 -37.18 -18.29 19.85
CA PRO A 22 -36.63 -18.78 18.59
C PRO A 22 -37.73 -19.08 17.57
N ALA A 23 -37.53 -18.95 16.26
CA ALA A 23 -36.32 -18.56 15.51
C ALA A 23 -36.09 -17.04 15.43
N TYR A 24 -34.85 -16.63 15.13
CA TYR A 24 -34.44 -15.23 15.08
C TYR A 24 -34.19 -14.75 13.65
N ALA A 25 -34.60 -13.52 13.36
CA ALA A 25 -34.22 -12.77 12.17
C ALA A 25 -33.20 -11.69 12.54
N TYR A 26 -32.12 -11.59 11.76
CA TYR A 26 -31.01 -10.68 12.00
C TYR A 26 -30.99 -9.56 10.95
N GLN A 27 -30.59 -8.36 11.36
CA GLN A 27 -30.27 -7.27 10.44
C GLN A 27 -29.15 -6.41 11.01
N TRP A 28 -28.00 -6.39 10.34
CA TRP A 28 -26.88 -5.51 10.70
C TRP A 28 -27.11 -4.09 10.17
N TYR A 29 -26.67 -3.11 10.96
CA TYR A 29 -26.72 -1.70 10.63
C TYR A 29 -25.31 -1.10 10.67
N PHE A 30 -25.03 -0.22 9.71
CA PHE A 30 -23.78 0.51 9.57
C PHE A 30 -24.08 2.00 9.44
N ASN A 31 -23.53 2.80 10.36
CA ASN A 31 -23.77 4.24 10.46
C ASN A 31 -25.28 4.60 10.42
N GLY A 32 -26.10 3.81 11.12
CA GLY A 32 -27.55 4.02 11.22
C GLY A 32 -28.37 3.46 10.06
N ASN A 33 -27.74 2.95 9.00
CA ASN A 33 -28.44 2.39 7.83
C ASN A 33 -28.36 0.87 7.82
N SER A 34 -29.44 0.20 7.41
CA SER A 34 -29.44 -1.27 7.25
C SER A 34 -28.49 -1.68 6.13
N VAL A 35 -27.62 -2.65 6.40
CA VAL A 35 -26.75 -3.22 5.37
C VAL A 35 -27.52 -4.27 4.60
N SER A 36 -27.70 -4.06 3.28
CA SER A 36 -28.42 -4.99 2.43
C SER A 36 -27.82 -6.39 2.48
N GLY A 37 -28.65 -7.41 2.67
CA GLY A 37 -28.23 -8.81 2.74
C GLY A 37 -27.49 -9.22 4.01
N ALA A 38 -27.24 -8.31 4.95
CA ALA A 38 -26.57 -8.63 6.22
C ALA A 38 -27.57 -9.17 7.25
N ASN A 39 -28.05 -10.40 7.01
CA ASN A 39 -29.09 -11.08 7.79
C ASN A 39 -28.62 -12.38 8.46
N ALA A 40 -27.30 -12.60 8.52
CA ALA A 40 -26.69 -13.72 9.20
C ALA A 40 -26.25 -13.36 10.64
N THR A 41 -25.89 -14.38 11.42
CA THR A 41 -25.34 -14.23 12.77
C THR A 41 -23.98 -13.53 12.80
N SER A 42 -23.32 -13.38 11.66
CA SER A 42 -22.06 -12.65 11.49
C SER A 42 -22.08 -11.73 10.29
N TRP A 43 -21.32 -10.65 10.35
CA TRP A 43 -21.11 -9.74 9.23
C TRP A 43 -19.66 -9.26 9.22
N THR A 44 -19.05 -9.26 8.02
CA THR A 44 -17.67 -8.81 7.81
C THR A 44 -17.67 -7.45 7.12
N PHE A 45 -16.86 -6.54 7.66
CA PHE A 45 -16.67 -5.20 7.14
C PHE A 45 -15.21 -4.98 6.76
N THR A 46 -14.99 -4.43 5.57
CA THR A 46 -13.67 -4.06 5.04
C THR A 46 -13.72 -2.60 4.60
N PRO A 47 -13.24 -1.64 5.40
CA PRO A 47 -13.29 -0.23 5.06
C PRO A 47 -12.33 0.12 3.94
N THR A 48 -12.80 0.91 2.98
CA THR A 48 -11.98 1.52 1.92
C THR A 48 -11.52 2.94 2.27
N THR A 49 -12.10 3.53 3.32
CA THR A 49 -11.87 4.92 3.70
C THR A 49 -11.59 5.00 5.21
N ALA A 50 -10.69 5.89 5.60
CA ALA A 50 -10.44 6.19 7.01
C ALA A 50 -11.61 6.99 7.60
N GLY A 51 -11.86 6.81 8.89
CA GLY A 51 -12.98 7.46 9.56
C GLY A 51 -13.44 6.74 10.82
N ILE A 52 -14.53 7.24 11.40
CA ILE A 52 -15.20 6.60 12.53
C ILE A 52 -16.52 6.00 12.03
N TYR A 53 -16.74 4.74 12.37
CA TYR A 53 -17.92 3.98 11.98
C TYR A 53 -18.62 3.37 13.19
N TYR A 54 -19.94 3.20 13.07
CA TYR A 54 -20.77 2.59 14.09
C TYR A 54 -21.51 1.39 13.51
N VAL A 55 -21.43 0.26 14.20
CA VAL A 55 -22.07 -1.00 13.82
C VAL A 55 -22.93 -1.50 14.96
N TYR A 56 -24.15 -1.89 14.67
CA TYR A 56 -25.01 -2.58 15.64
C TYR A 56 -25.89 -3.60 14.92
N LEU A 57 -26.47 -4.50 15.71
CA LEU A 57 -27.36 -5.54 15.24
C LEU A 57 -28.75 -5.31 15.82
N LYS A 58 -29.77 -5.45 14.97
CA LYS A 58 -31.17 -5.62 15.41
C LYS A 58 -31.58 -7.06 15.19
N VAL A 59 -32.22 -7.67 16.18
CA VAL A 59 -32.75 -9.02 16.12
C VAL A 59 -34.25 -8.99 16.37
N THR A 60 -34.99 -9.77 15.59
CA THR A 60 -36.44 -9.98 15.77
C THR A 60 -36.70 -11.45 16.10
N ASP A 61 -37.47 -11.73 17.14
CA ASP A 61 -37.85 -13.07 17.54
C ASP A 61 -39.10 -13.57 16.78
N ALA A 62 -39.47 -14.84 16.95
CA ALA A 62 -40.60 -15.45 16.23
C ALA A 62 -41.97 -14.85 16.61
N LYS A 63 -42.06 -14.10 17.71
CA LYS A 63 -43.27 -13.37 18.12
C LYS A 63 -43.27 -11.91 17.65
N GLY A 64 -42.23 -11.48 16.93
CA GLY A 64 -42.09 -10.12 16.43
C GLY A 64 -41.48 -9.15 17.44
N ASN A 65 -40.99 -9.62 18.60
CA ASN A 65 -40.28 -8.76 19.54
C ASN A 65 -38.90 -8.40 18.98
N THR A 66 -38.47 -7.16 19.15
CA THR A 66 -37.17 -6.71 18.66
C THR A 66 -36.24 -6.26 19.78
N ALA A 67 -34.97 -6.62 19.67
CA ALA A 67 -33.89 -6.11 20.51
C ALA A 67 -32.76 -5.54 19.64
N GLN A 68 -32.05 -4.54 20.16
CA GLN A 68 -30.89 -3.93 19.52
C GLN A 68 -29.68 -4.08 20.44
N SER A 69 -28.53 -4.40 19.87
CA SER A 69 -27.26 -4.36 20.59
C SER A 69 -26.80 -2.92 20.86
N ASP A 70 -25.81 -2.77 21.73
CA ASP A 70 -24.99 -1.57 21.76
C ASP A 70 -24.28 -1.36 20.41
N ALA A 71 -23.95 -0.10 20.12
CA ALA A 71 -23.20 0.27 18.94
C ALA A 71 -21.69 0.11 19.16
N ALA A 72 -21.05 -0.72 18.36
CA ALA A 72 -19.61 -0.84 18.29
C ALA A 72 -19.01 0.35 17.52
N ARG A 73 -18.15 1.12 18.18
CA ARG A 73 -17.38 2.20 17.54
C ARG A 73 -16.07 1.65 16.97
N ILE A 74 -15.86 1.89 15.69
CA ILE A 74 -14.68 1.46 14.93
C ILE A 74 -13.94 2.71 14.46
N THR A 75 -12.65 2.78 14.74
CA THR A 75 -11.74 3.81 14.20
C THR A 75 -10.93 3.17 13.07
N VAL A 76 -11.03 3.73 11.87
CA VAL A 76 -10.26 3.28 10.70
C VAL A 76 -9.19 4.31 10.39
N ALA A 77 -7.94 3.89 10.40
CA ALA A 77 -6.80 4.72 10.04
C ALA A 77 -6.27 4.38 8.64
N THR A 78 -5.61 5.34 8.00
CA THR A 78 -4.93 5.11 6.72
C THR A 78 -3.72 4.20 6.90
N VAL A 79 -3.38 3.45 5.86
CA VAL A 79 -2.10 2.73 5.83
C VAL A 79 -0.99 3.76 5.54
N PRO A 80 0.07 3.85 6.37
CA PRO A 80 1.21 4.69 6.05
C PRO A 80 1.87 4.15 4.78
N VAL A 81 1.85 4.93 3.69
CA VAL A 81 2.65 4.64 2.51
C VAL A 81 4.09 5.06 2.81
N GLY A 82 4.91 4.12 3.28
CA GLY A 82 6.33 4.33 3.47
C GLY A 82 7.00 4.65 2.14
N GLY A 83 7.41 5.90 1.95
CA GLY A 83 8.20 6.32 0.80
C GLY A 83 9.65 5.86 0.97
N TYR A 84 9.98 4.66 0.51
CA TYR A 84 11.38 4.30 0.31
C TYR A 84 11.90 5.06 -0.91
N SER A 85 12.54 6.21 -0.67
CA SER A 85 13.37 6.86 -1.67
C SER A 85 14.76 6.24 -1.63
N TYR A 86 15.12 5.53 -2.69
CA TYR A 86 16.53 5.19 -2.93
C TYR A 86 17.19 6.41 -3.57
N PRO A 87 18.21 7.03 -2.94
CA PRO A 87 18.99 8.06 -3.63
C PRO A 87 19.61 7.41 -4.87
N ILE A 88 19.37 8.00 -6.05
CA ILE A 88 20.10 7.62 -7.27
C ILE A 88 21.54 8.06 -7.06
N ASN A 89 22.42 7.11 -6.75
CA ASN A 89 23.86 7.32 -6.82
C ASN A 89 24.20 7.57 -8.29
N LYS A 90 24.36 8.84 -8.68
CA LYS A 90 24.94 9.15 -9.99
C LYS A 90 26.41 8.75 -9.94
N TYR A 91 26.73 7.59 -10.49
CA TYR A 91 28.10 7.25 -10.82
C TYR A 91 28.52 8.11 -12.01
N THR A 92 29.10 9.27 -11.75
CA THR A 92 29.83 10.02 -12.76
C THR A 92 31.12 9.26 -13.02
N LEU A 93 31.21 8.51 -14.12
CA LEU A 93 32.47 7.91 -14.55
C LEU A 93 33.45 9.04 -14.87
N LEU A 94 34.27 9.44 -13.89
CA LEU A 94 35.45 10.25 -14.13
C LEU A 94 36.49 9.36 -14.82
N THR A 95 36.31 9.09 -16.11
CA THR A 95 37.46 8.69 -16.92
C THR A 95 38.43 9.87 -16.89
N PRO A 96 39.68 9.71 -16.42
CA PRO A 96 40.64 10.80 -16.43
C PRO A 96 40.90 11.19 -17.89
N ILE A 97 40.41 12.37 -18.31
CA ILE A 97 40.63 12.94 -19.65
C ILE A 97 42.14 13.02 -19.96
N ALA A 98 42.96 13.15 -18.91
CA ALA A 98 44.42 13.20 -19.00
C ALA A 98 45.05 11.95 -19.67
N THR A 99 44.53 10.75 -19.46
CA THR A 99 45.10 9.53 -20.08
C THR A 99 44.81 9.46 -21.57
N HIS A 100 43.63 9.93 -21.99
CA HIS A 100 43.26 10.00 -23.41
C HIS A 100 44.10 11.03 -24.16
N ILE A 101 44.34 12.21 -23.57
CA ILE A 101 45.22 13.23 -24.17
C ILE A 101 46.66 12.72 -24.30
N ALA A 102 47.19 12.08 -23.25
CA ALA A 102 48.54 11.53 -23.27
C ALA A 102 48.74 10.45 -24.36
N LEU A 103 47.78 9.52 -24.51
CA LEU A 103 47.80 8.51 -25.57
C LEU A 103 47.78 9.14 -26.98
N ILE A 104 46.95 10.15 -27.20
CA ILE A 104 46.87 10.84 -28.50
C ILE A 104 48.20 11.57 -28.81
N ALA A 105 48.81 12.23 -27.83
CA ALA A 105 50.09 12.90 -28.00
C ALA A 105 51.22 11.91 -28.34
N ILE A 106 51.25 10.75 -27.67
CA ILE A 106 52.23 9.69 -27.95
C ILE A 106 52.04 9.13 -29.36
N LEU A 107 50.79 8.82 -29.77
CA LEU A 107 50.49 8.29 -31.10
C LEU A 107 50.86 9.27 -32.22
N THR A 108 50.58 10.57 -32.04
CA THR A 108 50.96 11.59 -33.02
C THR A 108 52.47 11.75 -33.12
N ALA A 109 53.22 11.72 -32.02
CA ALA A 109 54.68 11.78 -32.03
C ALA A 109 55.31 10.56 -32.74
N ILE A 110 54.77 9.35 -32.51
CA ILE A 110 55.21 8.13 -33.20
C ILE A 110 54.92 8.22 -34.70
N PHE A 111 53.74 8.69 -35.10
CA PHE A 111 53.41 8.84 -36.53
C PHE A 111 54.31 9.86 -37.23
N VAL A 112 54.58 11.01 -36.58
CA VAL A 112 55.47 12.05 -37.13
C VAL A 112 56.90 11.53 -37.31
N THR A 113 57.43 10.82 -36.31
CA THR A 113 58.79 10.25 -36.40
C THR A 113 58.90 9.17 -37.47
N ILE A 114 57.89 8.30 -37.62
CA ILE A 114 57.84 7.29 -38.69
C ILE A 114 57.79 7.97 -40.07
N LYS A 115 56.96 9.00 -40.25
CA LYS A 115 56.83 9.77 -41.52
C LYS A 115 58.11 10.52 -41.87
N GLN A 116 58.79 11.11 -40.88
CA GLN A 116 60.06 11.80 -41.09
C GLN A 116 61.16 10.81 -41.49
N LYS A 117 61.21 9.62 -40.88
CA LYS A 117 62.18 8.57 -41.19
C LYS A 117 61.98 7.97 -42.58
N THR A 118 60.74 7.81 -43.03
CA THR A 118 60.42 7.36 -44.41
C THR A 118 60.74 8.42 -45.46
N ARG A 119 60.44 9.70 -45.20
CA ARG A 119 60.83 10.81 -46.11
C ARG A 119 62.34 10.95 -46.29
N ARG A 120 63.14 10.66 -45.26
CA ARG A 120 64.61 10.69 -45.32
C ARG A 120 65.23 9.50 -46.07
N LYS A 121 64.50 8.40 -46.25
CA LYS A 121 64.97 7.22 -47.01
C LYS A 121 64.71 7.28 -48.51
N HIS A 122 63.87 8.21 -48.97
CA HIS A 122 63.55 8.42 -50.39
C HIS A 122 64.24 9.66 -51.01
N ARG A 123 65.24 10.21 -50.31
CA ARG A 123 66.23 11.16 -50.84
C ARG A 123 67.58 10.45 -50.88
#